data_AF-A0A8H5NN08-F1
#
_entry.id   AF-A0A8H5NN08-F1
#
_cell.length_a   1.000
_cell.length_b   1.000
_cell.length_c   1.000
_cell.angle_alpha   90.00
_cell.angle_beta   90.00
_cell.angle_gamma   90.00
#
_symmetry.space_group_name_H-M   'P 1'
#
loop_
_entity.id
_entity.type
_entity.pdbx_description
1 polymer ?
#
loop_
_entity_poly.entity_id
_entity_poly.type
_entity_poly.pdbx_seq_one_letter_code
_entity_poly.pdbx_strand_id
1 'polypeptide(L)'
;MERLLRPLARKNNILTKGKQQRFMEQMYTACYFAVMGPFGLYVIKTTPGLWLFQTHGMYDSYPHRSLGPAIKFYYLFQAAYWVQQSVVLVLRLEKPRKDHMELTVHHIITIALIALSYRFHFTHIGISVYITHDISDLFWQFLFLGIAKDDRSDTDESENEHGD
;
A
#
# COMPACT_ATOMS: atom_id res chain seq x y z
N MET A 1 -1.63 -13.82 -11.12
CA MET A 1 -1.21 -12.49 -11.61
C MET A 1 -0.27 -12.52 -12.82
N GLU A 2 0.68 -13.46 -12.92
CA GLU A 2 1.62 -13.50 -14.06
C GLU A 2 0.99 -13.63 -15.45
N ARG A 3 -0.13 -14.34 -15.60
CA ARG A 3 -0.73 -14.60 -16.92
C ARG A 3 -1.42 -13.38 -17.55
N LEU A 4 -1.90 -12.43 -16.74
CA LEU A 4 -2.56 -11.21 -17.23
C LEU A 4 -1.60 -10.03 -17.37
N LEU A 5 -0.58 -9.95 -16.52
CA LEU A 5 0.34 -8.81 -16.48
C LEU A 5 1.58 -8.97 -17.38
N ARG A 6 2.03 -10.20 -17.67
CA ARG A 6 3.12 -10.46 -18.62
C ARG A 6 2.87 -9.90 -20.04
N PRO A 7 1.68 -10.03 -20.65
CA PRO A 7 1.43 -9.43 -21.96
C PRO A 7 1.42 -7.89 -21.91
N LEU A 8 0.94 -7.27 -20.83
CA LEU A 8 0.98 -5.82 -20.60
C LEU A 8 2.42 -5.30 -20.41
N ALA A 9 3.28 -6.07 -19.74
CA ALA A 9 4.70 -5.75 -19.58
C ALA A 9 5.49 -5.88 -20.90
N ARG A 10 5.15 -6.84 -21.77
CA ARG A 10 5.70 -6.95 -23.13
C ARG A 10 5.18 -5.86 -24.07
N LYS A 11 3.90 -5.49 -23.96
CA LYS A 11 3.31 -4.40 -24.77
C LYS A 11 3.94 -3.04 -24.48
N ASN A 12 4.55 -2.90 -23.30
CA ASN A 12 5.36 -1.74 -22.89
C ASN A 12 6.88 -2.03 -22.97
N ASN A 13 7.42 -2.91 -23.83
CA ASN A 13 8.87 -3.18 -24.01
C ASN A 13 9.74 -3.27 -22.73
N ILE A 14 9.22 -3.76 -21.59
CA ILE A 14 10.06 -3.98 -20.40
C ILE A 14 10.74 -5.34 -20.57
N LEU A 15 11.96 -5.38 -21.08
CA LEU A 15 12.62 -6.64 -21.49
C LEU A 15 13.25 -7.42 -20.31
N THR A 16 13.63 -6.73 -19.22
CA THR A 16 14.31 -7.38 -18.08
C THR A 16 13.32 -7.97 -17.08
N LYS A 17 13.42 -9.27 -16.78
CA LYS A 17 12.54 -10.00 -15.84
C LYS A 17 12.39 -9.29 -14.48
N GLY A 18 13.46 -8.69 -13.96
CA GLY A 18 13.44 -7.97 -12.68
C GLY A 18 12.67 -6.63 -12.71
N LYS A 19 12.69 -5.90 -13.85
CA LYS A 19 11.86 -4.70 -14.03
C LYS A 19 10.38 -5.08 -14.21
N GLN A 20 10.10 -6.20 -14.90
CA GLN A 20 8.74 -6.73 -15.04
C GLN A 20 8.12 -7.13 -13.69
N GLN A 21 8.86 -7.85 -12.84
CA GLN A 21 8.36 -8.25 -11.50
C GLN A 21 7.99 -7.04 -10.65
N ARG A 22 8.86 -6.04 -10.58
CA ARG A 22 8.59 -4.79 -9.85
C ARG A 22 7.37 -4.05 -10.38
N PHE A 23 7.22 -3.96 -11.70
CA PHE A 23 6.03 -3.36 -12.30
C PHE A 23 4.75 -4.14 -11.94
N MET A 24 4.79 -5.47 -11.95
CA MET A 24 3.65 -6.29 -11.55
C MET A 24 3.30 -6.12 -10.07
N GLU A 25 4.28 -6.05 -9.19
CA GLU A 25 4.10 -5.80 -7.75
C GLU A 25 3.49 -4.42 -7.51
N GLN A 26 4.02 -3.38 -8.15
CA GLN A 26 3.48 -2.02 -8.06
C GLN A 26 2.05 -1.93 -8.62
N MET A 27 1.75 -2.61 -9.72
CA MET A 27 0.40 -2.62 -10.29
C MET A 27 -0.60 -3.37 -9.41
N TYR A 28 -0.21 -4.49 -8.80
CA TYR A 28 -1.05 -5.19 -7.82
C TYR A 28 -1.43 -4.28 -6.67
N THR A 29 -0.45 -3.61 -6.08
CA THR A 29 -0.63 -2.70 -4.96
C THR A 29 -1.49 -1.49 -5.36
N ALA A 30 -1.29 -0.93 -6.56
CA ALA A 30 -2.13 0.15 -7.08
C ALA A 30 -3.60 -0.27 -7.25
N CYS A 31 -3.87 -1.46 -7.81
CA CYS A 31 -5.23 -2.00 -7.92
C CYS A 31 -5.87 -2.25 -6.55
N TYR A 32 -5.11 -2.75 -5.58
CA TYR A 32 -5.55 -2.95 -4.21
C TYR A 32 -6.01 -1.62 -3.59
N PHE A 33 -5.17 -0.59 -3.64
CA PHE A 33 -5.49 0.72 -3.06
C PHE A 33 -6.58 1.47 -3.82
N ALA A 34 -6.74 1.26 -5.13
CA ALA A 34 -7.84 1.84 -5.91
C ALA A 34 -9.22 1.35 -5.44
N VAL A 35 -9.31 0.13 -4.88
CA VAL A 35 -10.54 -0.43 -4.32
C VAL A 35 -10.67 -0.14 -2.83
N MET A 36 -9.59 -0.37 -2.08
CA MET A 36 -9.60 -0.27 -0.62
C MET A 36 -9.63 1.19 -0.13
N GLY A 37 -9.01 2.13 -0.84
CA GLY A 37 -9.02 3.55 -0.47
C GLY A 37 -10.43 4.15 -0.41
N PRO A 38 -11.23 4.08 -1.49
CA PRO A 38 -12.63 4.53 -1.47
C PRO A 38 -13.47 3.80 -0.43
N PHE A 39 -13.23 2.50 -0.23
CA PHE A 39 -13.93 1.71 0.78
C PHE A 39 -13.59 2.16 2.21
N GLY A 40 -12.33 2.50 2.51
CA GLY A 40 -11.91 3.07 3.79
C GLY A 40 -12.56 4.43 4.07
N LEU A 41 -12.63 5.30 3.07
CA LEU A 41 -13.33 6.58 3.17
C LEU A 41 -14.84 6.40 3.41
N TYR A 42 -15.46 5.43 2.75
CA TYR A 42 -16.85 5.06 2.99
C TYR A 42 -17.08 4.58 4.42
N VAL A 43 -16.18 3.75 4.96
CA VAL A 43 -16.24 3.25 6.34
C VAL A 43 -16.13 4.38 7.36
N ILE A 44 -15.20 5.32 7.20
CA ILE A 44 -15.10 6.50 8.08
C ILE A 44 -16.37 7.34 7.98
N LYS A 45 -16.83 7.66 6.77
CA LYS A 45 -18.03 8.51 6.57
C LYS A 45 -19.30 7.90 7.19
N THR A 46 -19.41 6.58 7.18
CA THR A 46 -20.57 5.87 7.75
C THR A 46 -20.49 5.76 9.27
N THR A 47 -19.33 5.99 9.87
CA THR A 47 -19.12 5.92 11.32
C THR A 47 -19.45 7.26 11.96
N PRO A 48 -20.45 7.33 12.86
CA PRO A 48 -20.88 8.60 13.45
C PRO A 48 -19.76 9.20 14.31
N GLY A 49 -19.47 10.49 14.10
CA GLY A 49 -18.45 11.23 14.85
C GLY A 49 -17.00 10.96 14.44
N LEU A 50 -16.73 9.97 13.58
CA LEU A 50 -15.38 9.67 13.12
C LEU A 50 -15.08 10.41 11.82
N TRP A 51 -14.08 11.29 11.85
CA TRP A 51 -13.52 11.93 10.66
C TRP A 51 -11.99 11.95 10.73
N LEU A 52 -11.34 12.02 9.57
CA LEU A 52 -9.88 12.07 9.47
C LEU A 52 -9.34 13.22 10.35
N PHE A 53 -8.41 12.88 11.23
CA PHE A 53 -7.74 13.78 12.18
C PHE A 53 -8.62 14.42 13.26
N GLN A 54 -9.91 14.07 13.36
CA GLN A 54 -10.78 14.56 14.44
C GLN A 54 -10.60 13.71 15.70
N THR A 55 -9.62 14.08 16.54
CA THR A 55 -9.25 13.34 17.76
C THR A 55 -10.43 13.18 18.73
N HIS A 56 -11.24 14.21 18.92
CA HIS A 56 -12.40 14.17 19.82
C HIS A 56 -13.36 13.03 19.47
N GLY A 57 -13.66 12.85 18.18
CA GLY A 57 -14.54 11.79 17.70
C GLY A 57 -13.94 10.39 17.77
N MET A 58 -12.61 10.27 17.80
CA MET A 58 -11.92 8.98 17.94
C MET A 58 -12.01 8.43 19.38
N TYR A 59 -12.04 9.30 20.38
CA TYR A 59 -12.18 8.93 21.80
C TYR A 59 -13.62 8.94 22.28
N ASP A 60 -14.54 9.53 21.51
CA ASP A 60 -15.95 9.59 21.87
C ASP A 60 -16.52 8.18 22.05
N SER A 61 -17.06 7.87 23.23
CA SER A 61 -17.55 6.53 23.62
C SER A 61 -16.49 5.41 23.73
N TYR A 62 -15.22 5.75 24.00
CA TYR A 62 -14.20 4.75 24.33
C TYR A 62 -14.50 4.05 25.67
N PRO A 63 -14.37 2.70 25.79
CA PRO A 63 -13.85 1.75 24.80
C PRO A 63 -14.90 1.23 23.81
N HIS A 64 -14.56 1.27 22.51
CA HIS A 64 -15.41 0.81 21.41
C HIS A 64 -15.42 -0.72 21.31
N ARG A 65 -16.19 -1.38 22.18
CA ARG A 65 -16.29 -2.85 22.21
C ARG A 65 -17.12 -3.43 21.06
N SER A 66 -18.07 -2.66 20.53
CA SER A 66 -18.91 -3.03 19.40
C SER A 66 -18.48 -2.26 18.15
N LEU A 67 -17.78 -2.95 17.24
CA LEU A 67 -17.41 -2.40 15.94
C LEU A 67 -18.44 -2.83 14.92
N GLY A 68 -18.89 -1.90 14.08
CA GLY A 68 -19.74 -2.23 12.94
C GLY A 68 -19.06 -3.29 12.05
N PRO A 69 -19.84 -4.17 11.38
CA PRO A 69 -19.28 -5.25 10.57
C PRO A 69 -18.34 -4.74 9.47
N ALA A 70 -18.67 -3.59 8.86
CA ALA A 70 -17.84 -2.95 7.84
C ALA A 70 -16.48 -2.47 8.38
N ILE A 71 -16.46 -1.84 9.57
CA ILE A 71 -15.23 -1.41 10.25
C ILE A 71 -14.35 -2.61 10.56
N LYS A 72 -14.94 -3.65 11.15
CA LYS A 72 -14.21 -4.85 11.53
C LYS A 72 -13.61 -5.55 10.30
N PHE A 73 -14.39 -5.67 9.23
CA PHE A 73 -13.92 -6.24 7.97
C PHE A 73 -12.77 -5.42 7.39
N TYR A 74 -12.95 -4.11 7.23
CA TYR A 74 -11.92 -3.21 6.71
C TYR A 74 -10.62 -3.29 7.51
N TYR A 75 -10.72 -3.20 8.84
CA TYR A 75 -9.57 -3.22 9.73
C TYR A 75 -8.79 -4.53 9.65
N LEU A 76 -9.49 -5.67 9.72
CA LEU A 76 -8.83 -6.99 9.66
C LEU A 76 -8.25 -7.27 8.26
N PHE A 77 -8.94 -6.82 7.21
CA PHE A 77 -8.45 -6.97 5.84
C PHE A 77 -7.18 -6.15 5.61
N GLN A 78 -7.16 -4.89 6.07
CA GLN A 78 -5.97 -4.04 6.00
C GLN A 78 -4.82 -4.61 6.86
N ALA A 79 -5.12 -5.11 8.06
CA ALA A 79 -4.13 -5.78 8.90
C ALA A 79 -3.52 -7.02 8.20
N ALA A 80 -4.35 -7.84 7.56
CA ALA A 80 -3.88 -9.00 6.81
C ALA A 80 -2.98 -8.61 5.64
N TYR A 81 -3.34 -7.55 4.90
CA TYR A 81 -2.52 -7.01 3.82
C TYR A 81 -1.15 -6.53 4.32
N TRP A 82 -1.12 -5.75 5.41
CA TRP A 82 0.14 -5.30 6.02
C TRP A 82 1.01 -6.45 6.50
N VAL A 83 0.42 -7.48 7.10
CA VAL A 83 1.15 -8.70 7.48
C VAL A 83 1.72 -9.42 6.26
N GLN A 84 0.94 -9.56 5.19
CA GLN A 84 1.41 -10.15 3.94
C GLN A 84 2.63 -9.38 3.39
N GLN A 85 2.55 -8.04 3.32
CA GLN A 85 3.64 -7.20 2.83
C GLN A 85 4.90 -7.35 3.69
N SER A 86 4.76 -7.35 5.03
CA SER A 86 5.88 -7.57 5.94
C SER A 86 6.52 -8.94 5.79
N VAL A 87 5.73 -9.99 5.56
CA VAL A 87 6.27 -11.35 5.33
C VAL A 87 7.08 -11.40 4.04
N VAL A 88 6.58 -10.80 2.96
CA VAL A 88 7.30 -10.70 1.68
C VAL A 88 8.64 -9.98 1.85
N LEU A 89 8.64 -8.89 2.64
CA LEU A 89 9.83 -8.10 2.90
C LEU A 89 10.84 -8.86 3.78
N VAL A 90 10.41 -9.45 4.90
CA VAL A 90 11.28 -10.18 5.83
C VAL A 90 11.93 -11.41 5.19
N LEU A 91 11.18 -12.13 4.34
CA LEU A 91 11.70 -13.29 3.62
C LEU A 91 12.63 -12.94 2.47
N ARG A 92 12.89 -11.64 2.22
CA ARG A 92 13.75 -11.15 1.13
C ARG A 92 13.37 -11.73 -0.23
N LEU A 93 12.07 -11.89 -0.48
CA LEU A 93 11.57 -12.33 -1.78
C LEU A 93 11.84 -11.28 -2.87
N GLU A 94 12.10 -10.04 -2.46
CA GLU A 94 12.55 -8.94 -3.32
C GLU A 94 14.05 -8.68 -3.21
N LYS A 95 14.67 -8.25 -4.32
CA LYS A 95 16.10 -7.88 -4.36
C LYS A 95 16.35 -6.73 -3.36
N PRO A 96 17.24 -6.91 -2.36
CA PRO A 96 17.42 -5.93 -1.29
C PRO A 96 17.93 -4.60 -1.85
N ARG A 97 17.20 -3.54 -1.52
CA ARG A 97 17.59 -2.14 -1.75
C ARG A 97 18.42 -1.62 -0.57
N LYS A 98 19.10 -0.48 -0.72
CA LYS A 98 19.94 0.11 0.36
C LYS A 98 19.15 0.49 1.62
N ASP A 99 17.85 0.77 1.46
CA ASP A 99 16.86 1.11 2.48
C ASP A 99 16.14 -0.12 3.08
N HIS A 100 16.52 -1.34 2.72
CA HIS A 100 15.81 -2.56 3.11
C HIS A 100 15.73 -2.77 4.63
N MET A 101 16.78 -2.42 5.38
CA MET A 101 16.77 -2.58 6.84
C MET A 101 15.81 -1.60 7.51
N GLU A 102 15.81 -0.35 7.09
CA GLU A 102 14.90 0.67 7.61
C GLU A 102 13.44 0.31 7.32
N LEU A 103 13.15 -0.12 6.08
CA LEU A 103 11.83 -0.57 5.69
C LEU A 103 11.37 -1.81 6.48
N THR A 104 12.28 -2.74 6.76
CA THR A 104 11.97 -3.95 7.55
C THR A 104 11.65 -3.60 9.00
N VAL A 105 12.44 -2.72 9.63
CA VAL A 105 12.18 -2.25 10.99
C VAL A 105 10.86 -1.49 11.05
N HIS A 106 10.59 -0.64 10.07
CA HIS A 106 9.30 0.07 9.95
C HIS A 106 8.13 -0.92 9.92
N HIS A 107 8.19 -1.96 9.09
CA HIS A 107 7.14 -2.98 8.97
C HIS A 107 6.91 -3.79 10.26
N ILE A 108 7.97 -4.05 11.03
CA ILE A 108 7.85 -4.70 12.34
C ILE A 108 7.13 -3.79 13.33
N ILE A 109 7.49 -2.49 13.36
CA ILE A 109 6.86 -1.50 14.24
C ILE A 109 5.40 -1.30 13.87
N THR A 110 5.06 -1.17 12.58
CA THR A 110 3.67 -0.98 12.14
C THR A 110 2.79 -2.18 12.50
N ILE A 111 3.26 -3.42 12.32
CA ILE A 111 2.52 -4.61 12.77
C ILE A 111 2.32 -4.61 14.28
N ALA A 112 3.35 -4.27 15.04
CA ALA A 112 3.22 -4.18 16.50
C ALA A 112 2.17 -3.13 16.91
N LEU A 113 2.17 -1.96 16.27
CA LEU A 113 1.17 -0.91 16.51
C LEU A 113 -0.25 -1.35 16.13
N ILE A 114 -0.42 -2.08 15.03
CA ILE A 114 -1.71 -2.66 14.63
C ILE A 114 -2.20 -3.65 15.69
N ALA A 115 -1.34 -4.56 16.14
CA ALA A 115 -1.68 -5.55 17.16
C ALA A 115 -2.06 -4.89 18.50
N LEU A 116 -1.32 -3.86 18.92
CA LEU A 116 -1.62 -3.09 20.13
C LEU A 116 -2.92 -2.28 19.97
N SER A 117 -3.12 -1.64 18.83
CA SER A 117 -4.35 -0.90 18.50
C SER A 117 -5.58 -1.81 18.60
N TYR A 118 -5.50 -3.03 18.08
CA TYR A 118 -6.57 -4.02 18.19
C TYR A 118 -6.77 -4.50 19.64
N ARG A 119 -5.68 -4.79 20.38
CA ARG A 119 -5.74 -5.29 21.76
C ARG A 119 -6.32 -4.29 22.76
N PHE A 120 -6.07 -3.00 22.54
CA PHE A 120 -6.56 -1.90 23.38
C PHE A 120 -7.84 -1.24 22.86
N HIS A 121 -8.45 -1.73 21.78
CA HIS A 121 -9.67 -1.17 21.18
C HIS A 121 -9.50 0.27 20.63
N PHE A 122 -8.29 0.64 20.21
CA PHE A 122 -8.01 1.91 19.52
C PHE A 122 -8.23 1.80 18.00
N THR A 123 -9.28 1.09 17.60
CA THR A 123 -9.56 0.78 16.19
C THR A 123 -9.94 2.02 15.39
N HIS A 124 -10.67 2.98 15.95
CA HIS A 124 -10.99 4.26 15.29
C HIS A 124 -9.73 5.06 14.94
N ILE A 125 -8.76 5.11 15.86
CA ILE A 125 -7.46 5.74 15.61
C ILE A 125 -6.71 4.95 14.54
N GLY A 126 -6.68 3.62 14.66
CA GLY A 126 -6.02 2.73 13.70
C GLY A 126 -6.57 2.85 12.27
N ILE A 127 -7.88 3.03 12.07
CA ILE A 127 -8.47 3.25 10.73
C ILE A 127 -7.97 4.56 10.11
N SER A 128 -7.86 5.62 10.90
CA SER A 128 -7.34 6.91 10.41
C SER A 128 -5.86 6.82 10.04
N VAL A 129 -5.08 6.06 10.82
CA VAL A 129 -3.69 5.74 10.52
C VAL A 129 -3.60 4.94 9.21
N TYR A 130 -4.44 3.92 9.01
CA TYR A 130 -4.46 3.16 7.76
C TYR A 130 -4.75 4.02 6.54
N ILE A 131 -5.76 4.89 6.59
CA ILE A 131 -6.07 5.74 5.44
C ILE A 131 -4.93 6.70 5.13
N THR A 132 -4.27 7.23 6.16
CA THR A 132 -3.11 8.12 5.95
C THR A 132 -1.94 7.37 5.31
N HIS A 133 -1.67 6.14 5.75
CA HIS A 133 -0.67 5.26 5.14
C HIS A 133 -1.02 4.92 3.68
N ASP A 134 -2.26 4.58 3.39
CA ASP A 134 -2.70 4.24 2.04
C ASP A 134 -2.52 5.43 1.09
N ILE A 135 -2.79 6.66 1.55
CA ILE A 135 -2.58 7.89 0.77
C ILE A 135 -1.08 8.13 0.50
N SER A 136 -0.20 7.96 1.50
CA SER A 136 1.24 8.13 1.30
C SER A 136 1.80 7.10 0.32
N ASP A 137 1.34 5.85 0.42
CA ASP A 137 1.80 4.75 -0.41
C ASP A 137 1.34 4.92 -1.86
N LEU A 138 0.08 5.35 -2.07
CA LEU A 138 -0.45 5.72 -3.38
C LEU A 138 0.36 6.84 -4.04
N PHE A 139 0.72 7.87 -3.27
CA PHE A 139 1.52 8.99 -3.77
C PHE A 139 2.90 8.51 -4.25
N TRP A 140 3.56 7.67 -3.46
CA TRP A 140 4.86 7.10 -3.82
C TRP A 140 4.78 6.21 -5.07
N GLN A 141 3.75 5.38 -5.18
CA GLN A 141 3.54 4.50 -6.34
C GLN A 141 3.27 5.29 -7.62
N PHE A 142 2.43 6.32 -7.57
CA PHE A 142 2.15 7.15 -8.73
C PHE A 142 3.38 7.94 -9.19
N LEU A 143 4.13 8.52 -8.24
CA LEU A 143 5.38 9.21 -8.54
C LEU A 143 6.41 8.24 -9.17
N PHE A 144 6.56 7.03 -8.61
CA PHE A 144 7.48 6.03 -9.14
C PHE A 144 7.08 5.56 -10.54
N LEU A 145 5.79 5.37 -10.81
CA LEU A 145 5.30 5.06 -12.16
C LEU A 145 5.53 6.20 -13.15
N GLY A 146 5.43 7.45 -12.69
CA GLY A 146 5.79 8.63 -13.48
C GLY A 146 7.27 8.65 -13.85
N ILE A 147 8.16 8.52 -12.86
CA ILE A 147 9.62 8.49 -13.07
C ILE A 147 10.02 7.31 -13.95
N ALA A 148 9.46 6.11 -13.72
CA ALA A 148 9.77 4.93 -14.53
C ALA A 148 9.31 5.05 -15.99
N LYS A 149 8.36 5.94 -16.29
CA LYS A 149 7.92 6.26 -17.65
C LYS A 149 8.85 7.29 -18.32
N ASP A 150 9.38 8.23 -17.55
CA ASP A 150 10.32 9.28 -18.00
C ASP A 150 11.73 8.72 -18.25
N ASP A 151 12.24 7.90 -17.34
CA ASP A 151 13.53 7.19 -17.47
C ASP A 151 13.53 6.20 -18.66
N ARG A 152 12.33 5.90 -19.18
CA ARG A 152 12.09 5.05 -20.35
C ARG A 152 12.03 5.84 -21.67
N SER A 153 11.55 7.09 -21.68
CA SER A 153 11.65 7.93 -22.89
C SER A 153 13.10 8.24 -23.22
N ASP A 154 13.95 8.49 -22.22
CA ASP A 154 15.36 8.83 -22.42
C ASP A 154 16.18 7.64 -22.94
N THR A 155 15.82 6.41 -22.56
CA THR A 155 16.47 5.19 -23.07
C THR A 155 16.00 4.82 -24.49
N ASP A 156 14.71 5.00 -24.78
CA ASP A 156 14.17 4.77 -26.14
C ASP A 156 14.69 5.85 -27.14
N GLU A 157 14.98 7.08 -26.71
CA GLU A 157 15.63 8.13 -27.53
C GLU A 157 17.11 7.85 -27.77
N SER A 158 17.88 7.48 -26.74
CA SER A 158 19.31 7.21 -26.87
C SER A 158 19.65 5.94 -27.67
N GLU A 159 18.81 4.90 -27.62
CA GLU A 159 18.97 3.72 -28.50
C GLU A 159 18.66 4.04 -29.97
N ASN A 160 17.75 4.99 -30.26
CA ASN A 160 17.46 5.42 -31.62
C ASN A 160 18.53 6.38 -32.17
N GLU A 161 19.13 7.25 -31.35
CA GLU A 161 20.20 8.16 -31.80
C GLU A 161 21.55 7.46 -32.07
N HIS A 162 21.81 6.29 -31.48
CA HIS A 162 23.03 5.49 -31.73
C HIS A 162 22.81 4.34 -32.72
N GLY A 163 21.61 4.23 -33.29
CA GLY A 163 21.20 3.15 -34.20
C GLY A 163 21.28 3.46 -35.70
N ASP A 164 21.62 4.70 -36.09
CA ASP A 164 21.83 5.15 -37.49
C ASP A 164 23.32 5.28 -37.86
#